data_AF-A0A453KFT4-F1
#
_entry.id   AF-A0A453KFT4-F1
#
_cell.length_a   1.000
_cell.length_b   1.000
_cell.length_c   1.000
_cell.angle_alpha   90.00
_cell.angle_beta   90.00
_cell.angle_gamma   90.00
#
_symmetry.space_group_name_H-M   'P 1'
#
loop_
_entity.id
_entity.type
_entity.pdbx_description
1 polymer ?
#
loop_
_entity_poly.entity_id
_entity_poly.type
_entity_poly.pdbx_seq_one_letter_code
_entity_poly.pdbx_strand_id
1 'polypeptide(L)'
;PQITVGESVAYSAWLRLPPEVDAKARNEFVNEVLETIELDEIRDSLVGIPGVNGLSTEQRKRLTIAVELVSNPSIIFMDEPTSGLDARAAAIVMRAVKNVADTGRTVVCTIHQPSIDIFEAFDELMLMKRGGELIYAGPVGHHSCEVIQYFQAIPGVPSIKDKYNPSTWMLEVTSTSMELQLGVDFAQIYRESSMCKDKDMLVKRLSIPVPGTSDLHFSTQFPQKFREQFKACLWKQCLSYWRTPSYNLVRMVFITVACIFFGVLFWQKGNINHMY
;
A
#
# COMPACT_ATOMS: atom_id res chain seq x y z
N PRO A 1 -3.27 -13.28 -10.65
CA PRO A 1 -4.66 -13.37 -11.15
C PRO A 1 -5.43 -14.60 -10.65
N GLN A 2 -4.83 -15.80 -10.65
CA GLN A 2 -5.54 -17.07 -10.34
C GLN A 2 -5.49 -17.51 -8.87
N ILE A 3 -5.24 -16.56 -7.97
CA ILE A 3 -5.12 -16.78 -6.53
C ILE A 3 -6.23 -15.98 -5.87
N THR A 4 -6.80 -16.48 -4.78
CA THR A 4 -7.83 -15.75 -4.03
C THR A 4 -7.24 -14.61 -3.19
N VAL A 5 -8.10 -13.75 -2.65
CA VAL A 5 -7.71 -12.70 -1.68
C VAL A 5 -7.02 -13.34 -0.48
N GLY A 6 -7.66 -14.33 0.15
CA GLY A 6 -7.13 -15.00 1.34
C GLY A 6 -5.82 -15.73 1.10
N GLU A 7 -5.69 -16.41 -0.04
CA GLU A 7 -4.45 -17.08 -0.43
C GLU A 7 -3.31 -16.09 -0.72
N SER A 8 -3.63 -14.91 -1.26
CA SER A 8 -2.64 -13.87 -1.52
C SER A 8 -2.04 -13.31 -0.22
N VAL A 9 -2.90 -13.05 0.77
CA VAL A 9 -2.46 -12.60 2.10
C VAL A 9 -1.72 -13.72 2.83
N ALA A 10 -2.24 -14.95 2.83
CA ALA A 10 -1.59 -16.11 3.45
C ALA A 10 -0.21 -16.42 2.84
N TYR A 11 -0.07 -16.27 1.51
CA TYR A 11 1.22 -16.41 0.83
C TYR A 11 2.24 -15.38 1.32
N SER A 12 1.84 -14.11 1.45
CA SER A 12 2.71 -13.05 1.97
C SER A 12 3.09 -13.34 3.43
N ALA A 13 2.11 -13.74 4.25
CA ALA A 13 2.31 -14.12 5.65
C ALA A 13 3.35 -15.25 5.80
N TRP A 14 3.25 -16.30 4.96
CA TRP A 14 4.19 -17.41 5.00
C TRP A 14 5.63 -16.96 4.70
N LEU A 15 5.83 -15.99 3.80
CA LEU A 15 7.16 -15.53 3.44
C LEU A 15 7.75 -14.48 4.39
N ARG A 16 6.91 -13.65 4.99
CA ARG A 16 7.34 -12.45 5.71
C ARG A 16 7.26 -12.56 7.23
N LEU A 17 6.47 -13.49 7.77
CA LEU A 17 6.45 -13.73 9.21
C LEU A 17 7.64 -14.60 9.64
N PRO A 18 8.13 -14.43 10.88
CA PRO A 18 9.21 -15.25 11.43
C PRO A 18 8.84 -16.74 11.53
N PRO A 19 9.83 -17.65 11.47
CA PRO A 19 9.59 -19.10 11.57
C PRO A 19 9.09 -19.54 12.95
N GLU A 20 9.23 -18.70 13.98
CA GLU A 20 8.71 -18.93 15.34
C GLU A 20 7.18 -18.84 15.39
N VAL A 21 6.55 -18.18 14.42
CA VAL A 21 5.10 -18.08 14.33
C VAL A 21 4.53 -19.39 13.80
N ASP A 22 3.72 -20.06 14.61
CA ASP A 22 3.11 -21.33 14.23
C ASP A 22 2.04 -21.15 13.14
N ALA A 23 1.65 -22.26 12.50
CA ALA A 23 0.70 -22.21 11.40
C ALA A 23 -0.69 -21.70 11.84
N LYS A 24 -1.07 -21.94 13.10
CA LYS A 24 -2.36 -21.51 13.65
C LYS A 24 -2.38 -20.00 13.88
N ALA A 25 -1.39 -19.45 14.61
CA ALA A 25 -1.30 -18.01 14.84
C ALA A 25 -1.12 -17.25 13.52
N ARG A 26 -0.38 -17.81 12.55
CA ARG A 26 -0.29 -17.22 11.22
C ARG A 26 -1.66 -17.10 10.54
N ASN A 27 -2.49 -18.14 10.61
CA ASN A 27 -3.82 -18.11 10.01
C ASN A 27 -4.76 -17.15 10.76
N GLU A 28 -4.68 -17.09 12.09
CA GLU A 28 -5.42 -16.11 12.91
C GLU A 28 -5.03 -14.68 12.54
N PHE A 29 -3.73 -14.40 12.38
CA PHE A 29 -3.24 -13.09 11.96
C PHE A 29 -3.67 -12.71 10.54
N VAL A 30 -3.71 -13.68 9.62
CA VAL A 30 -4.26 -13.46 8.27
C VAL A 30 -5.74 -13.07 8.35
N ASN A 31 -6.52 -13.68 9.24
CA ASN A 31 -7.94 -13.33 9.42
C ASN A 31 -8.08 -11.92 9.98
N GLU A 32 -7.31 -11.56 11.00
CA GLU A 32 -7.31 -10.22 11.61
C GLU A 32 -6.98 -9.14 10.57
N VAL A 33 -5.99 -9.39 9.71
CA VAL A 33 -5.63 -8.46 8.63
C VAL A 33 -6.74 -8.32 7.61
N LEU A 34 -7.41 -9.41 7.23
CA LEU A 34 -8.54 -9.37 6.29
C LEU A 34 -9.74 -8.63 6.88
N GLU A 35 -9.99 -8.78 8.17
CA GLU A 35 -11.06 -8.06 8.88
C GLU A 35 -10.75 -6.56 8.99
N THR A 36 -9.52 -6.20 9.40
CA THR A 36 -9.07 -4.80 9.53
C THR A 36 -9.19 -4.03 8.21
N ILE A 37 -8.90 -4.70 7.10
CA ILE A 37 -8.96 -4.14 5.74
C ILE A 37 -10.35 -4.37 5.09
N GLU A 38 -11.32 -4.94 5.82
CA GLU A 38 -12.69 -5.17 5.37
C GLU A 38 -12.81 -6.04 4.09
N LEU A 39 -11.95 -7.07 3.96
CA LEU A 39 -11.90 -7.99 2.82
C LEU A 39 -12.40 -9.41 3.12
N ASP A 40 -12.86 -9.68 4.35
CA ASP A 40 -13.28 -11.02 4.78
C ASP A 40 -14.39 -11.60 3.87
N GLU A 41 -15.40 -10.79 3.53
CA GLU A 41 -16.52 -11.21 2.66
C GLU A 41 -16.07 -11.68 1.27
N ILE A 42 -14.93 -11.19 0.77
CA ILE A 42 -14.39 -11.52 -0.55
C ILE A 42 -13.12 -12.37 -0.48
N ARG A 43 -12.83 -12.97 0.68
CA ARG A 43 -11.64 -13.79 0.90
C ARG A 43 -11.42 -14.87 -0.16
N ASP A 44 -12.48 -15.55 -0.56
CA ASP A 44 -12.41 -16.65 -1.53
C ASP A 44 -12.57 -16.19 -2.99
N SER A 45 -12.75 -14.88 -3.21
CA SER A 45 -12.82 -14.31 -4.56
C SER A 45 -11.44 -14.30 -5.23
N LEU A 46 -11.41 -14.65 -6.52
CA LEU A 46 -10.19 -14.58 -7.33
C LEU A 46 -9.76 -13.13 -7.55
N VAL A 47 -8.46 -12.88 -7.39
CA VAL A 47 -7.87 -11.55 -7.60
C VAL A 47 -8.08 -11.05 -9.03
N GLY A 48 -8.02 -11.94 -10.02
CA GLY A 48 -8.25 -11.60 -11.43
C GLY A 48 -7.20 -10.68 -12.04
N ILE A 49 -7.47 -10.22 -13.26
CA ILE A 49 -6.64 -9.32 -14.06
C ILE A 49 -7.23 -7.91 -13.96
N PRO A 50 -6.44 -6.88 -13.59
CA PRO A 50 -6.92 -5.50 -13.49
C PRO A 50 -7.63 -5.04 -14.77
N GLY A 51 -8.82 -4.45 -14.62
CA GLY A 51 -9.62 -3.94 -15.74
C GLY A 51 -10.33 -5.00 -16.60
N VAL A 52 -10.14 -6.28 -16.32
CA VAL A 52 -10.75 -7.38 -17.10
C VAL A 52 -11.70 -8.21 -16.23
N ASN A 53 -11.26 -8.69 -15.07
CA ASN A 53 -12.07 -9.54 -14.19
C ASN A 53 -11.55 -9.57 -12.75
N GLY A 54 -12.31 -10.21 -11.86
CA GLY A 54 -11.98 -10.39 -10.45
C GLY A 54 -12.30 -9.14 -9.64
N LEU A 55 -11.34 -8.71 -8.82
CA LEU A 55 -11.54 -7.61 -7.87
C LEU A 55 -11.68 -6.24 -8.55
N SER A 56 -12.51 -5.39 -7.96
CA SER A 56 -12.58 -3.97 -8.29
C SER A 56 -11.24 -3.27 -8.01
N THR A 57 -11.03 -2.09 -8.58
CA THR A 57 -9.81 -1.29 -8.35
C THR A 57 -9.61 -0.98 -6.88
N GLU A 58 -10.70 -0.64 -6.20
CA GLU A 58 -10.79 -0.36 -4.76
C GLU A 58 -10.37 -1.57 -3.92
N GLN A 59 -11.01 -2.73 -4.15
CA GLN A 59 -10.71 -3.99 -3.44
C GLN A 59 -9.26 -4.43 -3.68
N ARG A 60 -8.73 -4.19 -4.89
CA ARG A 60 -7.34 -4.50 -5.23
C ARG A 60 -6.36 -3.61 -4.46
N LYS A 61 -6.65 -2.31 -4.30
CA LYS A 61 -5.84 -1.39 -3.48
C LYS A 61 -5.83 -1.83 -2.02
N ARG A 62 -6.99 -2.18 -1.46
CA ARG A 62 -7.09 -2.77 -0.12
C ARG A 62 -6.29 -4.07 -0.01
N LEU A 63 -6.37 -4.97 -0.99
CA LEU A 63 -5.58 -6.19 -1.00
C LEU A 63 -4.06 -5.90 -1.00
N THR A 64 -3.60 -4.89 -1.75
CA THR A 64 -2.18 -4.52 -1.72
C THR A 64 -1.74 -4.04 -0.34
N ILE A 65 -2.60 -3.30 0.37
CA ILE A 65 -2.34 -2.89 1.76
C ILE A 65 -2.30 -4.13 2.68
N ALA A 66 -3.26 -5.05 2.56
CA ALA A 66 -3.32 -6.27 3.36
C ALA A 66 -2.06 -7.16 3.19
N VAL A 67 -1.57 -7.29 1.95
CA VAL A 67 -0.35 -8.07 1.63
C VAL A 67 0.90 -7.48 2.30
N GLU A 68 0.96 -6.15 2.46
CA GLU A 68 2.05 -5.49 3.17
C GLU A 68 1.85 -5.57 4.70
N LEU A 69 0.61 -5.35 5.18
CA LEU A 69 0.27 -5.35 6.60
C LEU A 69 0.52 -6.69 7.30
N VAL A 70 0.39 -7.81 6.59
CA VAL A 70 0.62 -9.15 7.16
C VAL A 70 2.09 -9.44 7.49
N SER A 71 3.01 -8.51 7.18
CA SER A 71 4.38 -8.54 7.72
C SER A 71 4.51 -7.95 9.13
N ASN A 72 3.39 -7.49 9.71
CA ASN A 72 3.30 -6.79 10.99
C ASN A 72 4.27 -5.59 11.11
N PRO A 73 4.28 -4.64 10.16
CA PRO A 73 5.17 -3.49 10.23
C PRO A 73 4.70 -2.47 11.29
N SER A 74 5.65 -1.83 11.97
CA SER A 74 5.37 -0.70 12.88
C SER A 74 5.13 0.62 12.15
N ILE A 75 5.74 0.79 10.97
CA ILE A 75 5.66 1.99 10.14
C ILE A 75 5.29 1.57 8.71
N ILE A 76 4.28 2.22 8.13
CA ILE A 76 3.77 1.93 6.79
C ILE A 76 3.86 3.20 5.94
N PHE A 77 4.50 3.09 4.78
CA PHE A 77 4.56 4.16 3.78
C PHE A 77 3.63 3.82 2.63
N MET A 78 2.77 4.76 2.22
CA MET A 78 1.86 4.59 1.09
C MET A 78 2.02 5.75 0.10
N ASP A 79 2.24 5.42 -1.17
CA ASP A 79 2.32 6.41 -2.24
C ASP A 79 0.98 6.52 -2.96
N GLU A 80 0.31 7.68 -2.83
CA GLU A 80 -0.98 8.00 -3.44
C GLU A 80 -2.02 6.86 -3.40
N PRO A 81 -2.46 6.41 -2.20
CA PRO A 81 -3.34 5.25 -2.06
C PRO A 81 -4.70 5.45 -2.74
N THR A 82 -5.14 6.70 -2.94
CA THR A 82 -6.40 7.08 -3.56
C THR A 82 -6.34 7.25 -5.09
N SER A 83 -5.16 7.11 -5.70
CA SER A 83 -4.98 7.31 -7.14
C SER A 83 -5.76 6.28 -7.98
N GLY A 84 -6.48 6.77 -8.98
CA GLY A 84 -7.32 5.97 -9.89
C GLY A 84 -8.65 5.52 -9.29
N LEU A 85 -9.08 6.10 -8.17
CA LEU A 85 -10.35 5.81 -7.51
C LEU A 85 -11.30 7.01 -7.62
N ASP A 86 -12.61 6.73 -7.65
CA ASP A 86 -13.61 7.76 -7.41
C ASP A 86 -13.65 8.15 -5.92
N ALA A 87 -14.37 9.21 -5.59
CA ALA A 87 -14.42 9.74 -4.22
C ALA A 87 -14.92 8.70 -3.19
N ARG A 88 -15.89 7.86 -3.57
CA ARG A 88 -16.46 6.84 -2.66
C ARG A 88 -15.47 5.71 -2.42
N ALA A 89 -14.86 5.19 -3.48
CA ALA A 89 -13.84 4.15 -3.39
C ALA A 89 -12.61 4.63 -2.63
N ALA A 90 -12.16 5.86 -2.86
CA ALA A 90 -11.07 6.48 -2.10
C ALA A 90 -11.39 6.56 -0.61
N ALA A 91 -12.61 6.94 -0.24
CA ALA A 91 -13.05 6.98 1.16
C ALA A 91 -13.04 5.60 1.83
N ILE A 92 -13.45 4.54 1.12
CA ILE A 92 -13.40 3.16 1.64
C ILE A 92 -11.94 2.73 1.89
N VAL A 93 -11.04 3.00 0.93
CA VAL A 93 -9.61 2.70 1.10
C VAL A 93 -9.03 3.47 2.29
N MET A 94 -9.31 4.77 2.40
CA MET A 94 -8.78 5.59 3.48
C MET A 94 -9.35 5.22 4.85
N ARG A 95 -10.61 4.77 4.92
CA ARG A 95 -11.17 4.18 6.15
C ARG A 95 -10.39 2.94 6.58
N ALA A 96 -10.10 2.03 5.65
CA ALA A 96 -9.28 0.86 5.96
C ALA A 96 -7.87 1.26 6.44
N VAL A 97 -7.26 2.28 5.82
CA VAL A 97 -5.97 2.82 6.26
C VAL A 97 -6.06 3.42 7.67
N LYS A 98 -7.14 4.12 8.00
CA LYS A 98 -7.37 4.67 9.34
C LYS A 98 -7.54 3.57 10.38
N ASN A 99 -8.31 2.51 10.08
CA ASN A 99 -8.43 1.33 10.94
C ASN A 99 -7.05 0.73 11.24
N VAL A 100 -6.16 0.65 10.24
CA VAL A 100 -4.77 0.18 10.44
C VAL A 100 -4.00 1.13 11.35
N ALA A 101 -4.09 2.45 11.17
CA ALA A 101 -3.42 3.40 12.05
C ALA A 101 -3.90 3.28 13.51
N ASP A 102 -5.21 3.10 13.71
CA ASP A 102 -5.85 3.01 15.03
C ASP A 102 -5.46 1.74 15.82
N THR A 103 -4.85 0.74 15.16
CA THR A 103 -4.19 -0.38 15.85
C THR A 103 -2.85 -0.02 16.51
N GLY A 104 -2.43 1.24 16.45
CA GLY A 104 -1.17 1.74 17.02
C GLY A 104 0.01 1.72 16.05
N ARG A 105 -0.25 1.65 14.73
CA ARG A 105 0.78 1.67 13.68
C ARG A 105 0.94 3.09 13.13
N THR A 106 2.18 3.47 12.80
CA THR A 106 2.43 4.76 12.14
C THR A 106 2.21 4.61 10.64
N VAL A 107 1.29 5.38 10.07
CA VAL A 107 1.06 5.43 8.62
C VAL A 107 1.47 6.79 8.08
N VAL A 108 2.30 6.79 7.03
CA VAL A 108 2.69 7.98 6.29
C VAL A 108 2.27 7.80 4.85
N CYS A 109 1.50 8.74 4.31
CA CYS A 109 1.10 8.67 2.91
C CYS A 109 1.12 10.02 2.20
N THR A 110 1.27 9.97 0.88
CA THR A 110 1.10 11.11 -0.02
C THR A 110 -0.33 11.09 -0.57
N ILE A 111 -1.03 12.22 -0.59
CA ILE A 111 -2.34 12.33 -1.24
C ILE A 111 -2.41 13.57 -2.11
N HIS A 112 -2.85 13.37 -3.35
CA HIS A 112 -3.19 14.45 -4.26
C HIS A 112 -4.64 14.90 -4.04
N GLN A 113 -4.84 16.11 -3.52
CA GLN A 113 -6.14 16.80 -3.41
C GLN A 113 -7.29 15.95 -2.81
N PRO A 114 -7.23 15.60 -1.51
CA PRO A 114 -8.28 14.81 -0.87
C PRO A 114 -9.63 15.52 -0.78
N SER A 115 -10.73 14.75 -0.79
CA SER A 115 -12.05 15.24 -0.38
C SER A 115 -12.04 15.62 1.11
N ILE A 116 -13.02 16.41 1.54
CA ILE A 116 -13.18 16.85 2.93
C ILE A 116 -13.12 15.66 3.89
N ASP A 117 -13.95 14.64 3.67
CA ASP A 117 -14.00 13.45 4.52
C ASP A 117 -12.66 12.71 4.64
N ILE A 118 -11.84 12.71 3.58
CA ILE A 118 -10.52 12.07 3.59
C ILE A 118 -9.51 12.96 4.29
N PHE A 119 -9.56 14.27 4.04
CA PHE A 119 -8.64 15.24 4.62
C PHE A 119 -8.81 15.30 6.15
N GLU A 120 -10.03 15.24 6.65
CA GLU A 120 -10.33 15.24 8.08
C GLU A 120 -9.98 13.93 8.79
N ALA A 121 -9.73 12.85 8.06
CA ALA A 121 -9.28 11.59 8.64
C ALA A 121 -7.80 11.58 9.06
N PHE A 122 -7.04 12.61 8.66
CA PHE A 122 -5.61 12.74 8.98
C PHE A 122 -5.38 13.37 10.35
N ASP A 123 -4.53 12.72 11.15
CA ASP A 123 -4.12 13.24 12.45
C ASP A 123 -3.10 14.40 12.28
N GLU A 124 -2.12 14.24 11.38
CA GLU A 124 -1.12 15.26 11.03
C GLU A 124 -1.00 15.47 9.52
N LEU A 125 -0.64 16.70 9.14
CA LEU A 125 -0.36 17.11 7.77
C LEU A 125 1.04 17.68 7.66
N MET A 126 1.77 17.22 6.63
CA MET A 126 2.99 17.86 6.14
C MET A 126 2.70 18.43 4.75
N LEU A 127 2.77 19.75 4.61
CA LEU A 127 2.59 20.44 3.34
C LEU A 127 3.92 20.99 2.84
N MET A 128 4.22 20.70 1.58
CA MET A 128 5.44 21.14 0.91
C MET A 128 5.09 22.00 -0.31
N LYS A 129 5.87 23.06 -0.53
CA LYS A 129 5.79 23.84 -1.78
C LYS A 129 6.77 23.30 -2.82
N ARG A 130 6.63 23.81 -4.05
CA ARG A 130 7.57 23.51 -5.15
C ARG A 130 9.00 23.88 -4.73
N GLY A 131 9.94 22.95 -4.93
CA GLY A 131 11.30 23.08 -4.41
C GLY A 131 11.59 22.18 -3.20
N GLY A 132 10.57 21.50 -2.68
CA GLY A 132 10.74 20.52 -1.60
C GLY A 132 10.81 21.14 -0.21
N GLU A 133 10.31 22.37 -0.05
CA GLU A 133 10.36 23.11 1.21
C GLU A 133 9.05 22.96 1.97
N LEU A 134 9.15 22.71 3.28
CA LEU A 134 7.98 22.65 4.16
C LEU A 134 7.41 24.04 4.38
N ILE A 135 6.08 24.13 4.27
CA ILE A 135 5.31 25.34 4.54
C ILE A 135 4.32 25.15 5.71
N TYR A 136 4.07 23.89 6.08
CA TYR A 136 3.28 23.52 7.25
C TYR A 136 3.63 22.09 7.68
N ALA A 137 3.75 21.83 8.99
CA ALA A 137 3.88 20.48 9.52
C ALA A 137 3.25 20.38 10.91
N GLY A 138 1.99 20.00 10.99
CA GLY A 138 1.22 20.05 12.23
C GLY A 138 -0.08 19.25 12.19
N PRO A 139 -0.84 19.25 13.29
CA PRO A 139 -2.12 18.56 13.36
C PRO A 139 -3.13 19.17 12.40
N VAL A 140 -3.95 18.37 11.73
CA VAL A 140 -5.02 18.91 10.87
C VAL A 140 -6.06 19.67 11.71
N GLY A 141 -6.38 19.13 12.89
CA GLY A 141 -7.39 19.66 13.79
C GLY A 141 -8.80 19.26 13.37
N HIS A 142 -9.74 19.35 14.31
CA HIS A 142 -11.14 19.04 14.05
C HIS A 142 -11.72 20.04 13.04
N HIS A 143 -12.37 19.54 11.99
CA HIS A 143 -12.80 20.35 10.83
C HIS A 143 -11.67 21.21 10.22
N SER A 144 -10.44 20.69 10.19
CA SER A 144 -9.26 21.38 9.62
C SER A 144 -8.90 22.71 10.29
N CYS A 145 -9.33 22.94 11.54
CA CYS A 145 -9.25 24.26 12.17
C CYS A 145 -7.81 24.76 12.35
N GLU A 146 -6.87 23.89 12.72
CA GLU A 146 -5.47 24.26 12.98
C GLU A 146 -4.77 24.71 11.69
N VAL A 147 -4.98 24.00 10.60
CA VAL A 147 -4.44 24.34 9.27
C VAL A 147 -5.02 25.68 8.79
N ILE A 148 -6.34 25.85 8.92
CA ILE A 148 -7.04 27.08 8.50
C ILE A 148 -6.54 28.28 9.30
N GLN A 149 -6.46 28.16 10.63
CA GLN A 149 -6.00 29.24 11.50
C GLN A 149 -4.54 29.63 11.20
N TYR A 150 -3.67 28.65 10.96
CA TYR A 150 -2.27 28.92 10.62
C TYR A 150 -2.13 29.78 9.36
N PHE A 151 -2.78 29.41 8.26
CA PHE A 151 -2.67 30.16 7.02
C PHE A 151 -3.44 31.49 7.06
N GLN A 152 -4.58 31.57 7.76
CA GLN A 152 -5.32 32.82 7.93
C GLN A 152 -4.62 33.85 8.82
N ALA A 153 -3.70 33.43 9.69
CA ALA A 153 -2.88 34.35 10.48
C ALA A 153 -1.86 35.12 9.62
N ILE A 154 -1.58 34.65 8.40
CA ILE A 154 -0.64 35.30 7.48
C ILE A 154 -1.35 36.47 6.77
N PRO A 155 -0.82 37.70 6.85
CA PRO A 155 -1.45 38.86 6.25
C PRO A 155 -1.69 38.70 4.74
N GLY A 156 -2.92 38.98 4.31
CA GLY A 156 -3.33 38.95 2.91
C GLY A 156 -3.83 37.59 2.40
N VAL A 157 -3.69 36.51 3.17
CA VAL A 157 -4.31 35.22 2.83
C VAL A 157 -5.85 35.35 2.92
N PRO A 158 -6.60 34.97 1.87
CA PRO A 158 -8.06 35.07 1.90
C PRO A 158 -8.67 34.02 2.83
N SER A 159 -9.67 34.42 3.61
CA SER A 159 -10.42 33.49 4.46
C SER A 159 -11.13 32.43 3.63
N ILE A 160 -11.25 31.24 4.21
CA ILE A 160 -11.96 30.12 3.58
C ILE A 160 -13.46 30.43 3.50
N LYS A 161 -14.08 30.09 2.38
CA LYS A 161 -15.54 30.25 2.19
C LYS A 161 -16.28 29.13 2.92
N ASP A 162 -17.52 29.40 3.32
CA ASP A 162 -18.37 28.37 3.93
C ASP A 162 -18.53 27.17 2.99
N LYS A 163 -18.43 25.95 3.55
CA LYS A 163 -18.51 24.65 2.85
C LYS A 163 -17.46 24.43 1.74
N TYR A 164 -16.40 25.22 1.72
CA TYR A 164 -15.31 25.01 0.76
C TYR A 164 -14.32 23.97 1.28
N ASN A 165 -13.74 23.16 0.39
CA ASN A 165 -12.83 22.10 0.78
C ASN A 165 -11.52 22.69 1.33
N PRO A 166 -11.15 22.44 2.61
CA PRO A 166 -9.93 22.99 3.21
C PRO A 166 -8.66 22.59 2.46
N SER A 167 -8.60 21.35 1.93
CA SER A 167 -7.42 20.88 1.20
C SER A 167 -7.22 21.64 -0.12
N THR A 168 -8.33 21.94 -0.83
CA THR A 168 -8.33 22.71 -2.07
C THR A 168 -7.97 24.17 -1.80
N TRP A 169 -8.62 24.78 -0.80
CA TRP A 169 -8.32 26.14 -0.38
C TRP A 169 -6.86 26.32 0.00
N MET A 170 -6.32 25.42 0.81
CA MET A 170 -4.93 25.45 1.26
C MET A 170 -3.98 25.45 0.06
N LEU A 171 -4.17 24.55 -0.90
CA LEU A 171 -3.32 24.47 -2.09
C LEU A 171 -3.44 25.71 -2.99
N GLU A 172 -4.61 26.35 -3.05
CA GLU A 172 -4.83 27.59 -3.80
C GLU A 172 -4.11 28.78 -3.15
N VAL A 173 -4.24 28.95 -1.82
CA VAL A 173 -3.62 30.07 -1.09
C VAL A 173 -2.10 29.93 -0.97
N THR A 174 -1.58 28.71 -0.98
CA THR A 174 -0.13 28.43 -0.98
C THR A 174 0.45 28.26 -2.39
N SER A 175 -0.30 28.60 -3.44
CA SER A 175 0.19 28.53 -4.81
C SER A 175 1.29 29.55 -5.08
N THR A 176 2.20 29.25 -6.01
CA THR A 176 3.30 30.17 -6.39
C THR A 176 2.78 31.52 -6.89
N SER A 177 1.61 31.55 -7.53
CA SER A 177 0.96 32.80 -7.95
C SER A 177 0.53 33.66 -6.76
N MET A 178 -0.05 33.05 -5.71
CA MET A 178 -0.45 33.78 -4.51
C MET A 178 0.75 34.25 -3.71
N GLU A 179 1.80 33.42 -3.62
CA GLU A 179 3.06 33.78 -2.98
C GLU A 179 3.69 35.05 -3.59
N LEU A 180 3.72 35.14 -4.93
CA LEU A 180 4.19 36.33 -5.65
C LEU A 180 3.29 37.55 -5.46
N GLN A 181 1.97 37.36 -5.44
CA GLN A 181 1.00 38.45 -5.23
C GLN A 181 1.10 39.05 -3.83
N LEU A 182 1.32 38.21 -2.82
CA LEU A 182 1.45 38.61 -1.43
C LEU A 182 2.87 39.13 -1.11
N GLY A 183 3.87 38.77 -1.93
CA GLY A 183 5.26 39.13 -1.69
C GLY A 183 5.85 38.45 -0.46
N VAL A 184 5.36 37.25 -0.12
CA VAL A 184 5.79 36.46 1.05
C VAL A 184 6.52 35.21 0.60
N ASP A 185 7.31 34.60 1.48
CA ASP A 185 7.83 33.23 1.30
C ASP A 185 7.24 32.34 2.40
N PHE A 186 6.32 31.45 2.04
CA PHE A 186 5.67 30.56 3.01
C PHE A 186 6.65 29.61 3.71
N ALA A 187 7.74 29.23 3.04
CA ALA A 187 8.76 28.38 3.64
C ALA A 187 9.56 29.14 4.69
N GLN A 188 9.85 30.41 4.45
CA GLN A 188 10.48 31.27 5.44
C GLN A 188 9.58 31.48 6.66
N ILE A 189 8.29 31.77 6.44
CA ILE A 189 7.30 31.93 7.53
C ILE A 189 7.25 30.67 8.40
N TYR A 190 7.20 29.49 7.77
CA TYR A 190 7.22 28.22 8.50
C TYR A 190 8.52 28.04 9.31
N ARG A 191 9.69 28.30 8.73
CA ARG A 191 10.99 28.18 9.43
C ARG A 191 11.09 29.12 10.64
N GLU A 192 10.49 30.30 10.57
CA GLU A 192 10.50 31.28 11.66
C GLU A 192 9.44 31.00 12.74
N SER A 193 8.40 30.23 12.40
CA SER A 193 7.27 29.88 13.26
C SER A 193 7.68 29.09 14.51
N SER A 194 6.85 29.16 15.56
CA SER A 194 7.00 28.30 16.75
C SER A 194 6.83 26.82 16.40
N MET A 195 5.94 26.48 15.46
CA MET A 195 5.67 25.11 15.03
C MET A 195 6.93 24.40 14.54
N CYS A 196 7.74 25.04 13.70
CA CYS A 196 9.00 24.46 13.23
C CYS A 196 9.99 24.26 14.38
N LYS A 197 10.12 25.25 15.28
CA LYS A 197 11.03 25.19 16.44
C LYS A 197 10.64 24.07 17.41
N ASP A 198 9.35 23.91 17.67
CA ASP A 198 8.82 22.88 18.56
C ASP A 198 9.06 21.48 17.96
N LYS A 199 8.84 21.30 16.65
CA LYS A 199 9.16 20.05 15.96
C LYS A 199 10.66 19.75 15.93
N ASP A 200 11.50 20.74 15.67
CA ASP A 200 12.96 20.58 15.72
C ASP A 200 13.45 20.18 17.12
N MET A 201 12.84 20.76 18.16
CA MET A 201 13.13 20.38 19.55
C MET A 201 12.70 18.94 19.85
N LEU A 202 11.50 18.55 19.39
CA LEU A 202 11.00 17.19 19.54
C LEU A 202 11.88 16.18 18.82
N VAL A 203 12.28 16.44 17.58
CA VAL A 203 13.19 15.58 16.81
C VAL A 203 14.54 15.46 17.53
N LYS A 204 15.12 16.56 18.01
CA LYS A 204 16.37 16.51 18.79
C LYS A 204 16.22 15.66 20.04
N ARG A 205 15.11 15.81 20.78
CA ARG A 205 14.83 15.01 21.98
C ARG A 205 14.69 13.52 21.66
N LEU A 206 13.96 13.17 20.60
CA LEU A 206 13.70 11.78 20.20
C LEU A 206 14.89 11.13 19.46
N SER A 207 15.82 11.94 18.94
CA SER A 207 17.05 11.43 18.30
C SER A 207 18.01 10.79 19.29
N ILE A 208 17.86 11.07 20.59
CA ILE A 208 18.65 10.47 21.67
C ILE A 208 17.88 9.25 22.18
N PRO A 209 18.41 8.01 21.98
CA PRO A 209 17.73 6.80 22.44
C PRO A 209 17.68 6.76 23.98
N VAL A 210 16.65 6.11 24.51
CA VAL A 210 16.48 5.94 25.95
C VAL A 210 17.62 5.05 26.48
N PRO A 211 18.27 5.38 27.62
CA PRO A 211 19.35 4.56 28.17
C PRO A 211 18.89 3.11 28.38
N GLY A 212 19.61 2.15 27.80
CA GLY A 212 19.30 0.72 27.89
C GLY A 212 18.52 0.14 26.71
N THR A 213 18.14 0.94 25.71
CA THR A 213 17.60 0.42 24.44
C THR A 213 18.74 0.01 23.51
N SER A 214 18.60 -1.15 22.87
CA SER A 214 19.49 -1.61 21.80
C SER A 214 18.92 -1.26 20.43
N ASP A 215 19.79 -1.05 19.45
CA ASP A 215 19.40 -0.89 18.06
C ASP A 215 18.63 -2.12 17.55
N LEU A 216 17.73 -1.90 16.59
CA LEU A 216 17.03 -2.96 15.87
C LEU A 216 18.05 -3.81 15.11
N HIS A 217 18.28 -5.04 15.60
CA HIS A 217 19.17 -5.98 14.97
C HIS A 217 18.38 -7.15 14.36
N PHE A 218 18.53 -7.35 13.05
CA PHE A 218 17.94 -8.49 12.35
C PHE A 218 19.02 -9.55 12.13
N SER A 219 18.83 -10.76 12.68
CA SER A 219 19.79 -11.86 12.56
C SER A 219 19.99 -12.35 11.13
N THR A 220 19.01 -12.13 10.26
CA THR A 220 19.01 -12.58 8.87
C THR A 220 18.43 -11.51 7.97
N GLN A 221 18.90 -11.46 6.72
CA GLN A 221 18.35 -10.57 5.70
C GLN A 221 16.89 -10.90 5.35
N PHE A 222 16.52 -12.19 5.43
CA PHE A 222 15.18 -12.67 5.14
C PHE A 222 14.53 -13.28 6.39
N PRO A 223 13.22 -13.10 6.60
CA PRO A 223 12.50 -13.73 7.72
C PRO A 223 12.53 -15.26 7.65
N GLN A 224 12.40 -15.82 6.44
CA GLN A 224 12.27 -17.27 6.22
C GLN A 224 13.50 -17.90 5.56
N LYS A 225 13.68 -19.20 5.80
CA LYS A 225 14.74 -20.01 5.18
C LYS A 225 14.45 -20.26 3.69
N PHE A 226 15.51 -20.42 2.88
CA PHE A 226 15.39 -20.67 1.44
C PHE A 226 14.43 -21.82 1.08
N ARG A 227 14.46 -22.93 1.82
CA ARG A 227 13.58 -24.08 1.56
C ARG A 227 12.09 -23.74 1.73
N GLU A 228 11.76 -22.94 2.74
CA GLU A 228 10.38 -22.51 2.98
C GLU A 228 9.92 -21.51 1.91
N GLN A 229 10.79 -20.58 1.53
CA GLN A 229 10.51 -19.65 0.43
C GLN A 229 10.28 -20.40 -0.89
N PHE A 230 11.14 -21.38 -1.20
CA PHE A 230 10.99 -22.22 -2.38
C PHE A 230 9.68 -23.01 -2.37
N LYS A 231 9.33 -23.61 -1.23
CA LYS A 231 8.07 -24.35 -1.05
C LYS A 231 6.84 -23.46 -1.24
N ALA A 232 6.84 -22.25 -0.67
CA ALA A 232 5.76 -21.29 -0.83
C ALA A 232 5.61 -20.86 -2.29
N CYS A 233 6.72 -20.53 -2.97
CA CYS A 233 6.73 -20.17 -4.39
C CYS A 233 6.22 -21.32 -5.27
N LEU A 234 6.67 -22.55 -5.02
CA LEU A 234 6.23 -23.74 -5.76
C LEU A 234 4.73 -23.99 -5.54
N TRP A 235 4.25 -23.92 -4.29
CA TRP A 235 2.84 -24.04 -3.97
C TRP A 235 2.00 -23.03 -4.75
N LYS A 236 2.39 -21.75 -4.70
CA LYS A 236 1.71 -20.66 -5.42
C LYS A 236 1.69 -20.92 -6.93
N GLN A 237 2.81 -21.35 -7.49
CA GLN A 237 2.93 -21.64 -8.92
C GLN A 237 2.07 -22.83 -9.33
N CYS A 238 2.09 -23.93 -8.58
CA CYS A 238 1.25 -25.10 -8.83
C CYS A 238 -0.24 -24.74 -8.77
N LEU A 239 -0.65 -23.97 -7.77
CA LEU A 239 -2.04 -23.54 -7.63
C LEU A 239 -2.50 -22.69 -8.81
N SER A 240 -1.70 -21.67 -9.17
CA SER A 240 -1.99 -20.80 -10.32
C SER A 240 -1.98 -21.58 -11.65
N TYR A 241 -1.10 -22.57 -11.78
CA TYR A 241 -1.02 -23.43 -12.97
C TYR A 241 -2.30 -24.24 -13.16
N TRP A 242 -2.76 -24.94 -12.12
CA TRP A 242 -3.98 -25.77 -12.20
C TRP A 242 -5.25 -24.95 -12.36
N ARG A 243 -5.28 -23.72 -11.85
CA ARG A 243 -6.40 -22.77 -12.03
C ARG A 243 -6.38 -22.01 -13.37
N THR A 244 -5.48 -22.35 -14.29
CA THR A 244 -5.46 -21.81 -15.66
C THR A 244 -5.82 -22.90 -16.69
N PRO A 245 -7.10 -23.31 -16.77
CA PRO A 245 -7.50 -24.46 -17.60
C PRO A 245 -7.28 -24.21 -19.09
N SER A 246 -7.47 -22.98 -19.58
CA SER A 246 -7.29 -22.63 -20.99
C SER A 246 -5.86 -22.88 -21.48
N TYR A 247 -4.86 -22.44 -20.71
CA TYR A 247 -3.45 -22.67 -21.03
C TYR A 247 -3.11 -24.16 -21.03
N ASN A 248 -3.55 -24.89 -20.00
CA ASN A 248 -3.27 -26.33 -19.88
C ASN A 248 -3.91 -27.13 -20.99
N LEU A 249 -5.15 -26.80 -21.35
CA LEU A 249 -5.88 -27.47 -22.42
C LEU A 249 -5.18 -27.25 -23.78
N VAL A 250 -4.84 -26.01 -24.11
CA VAL A 250 -4.13 -25.69 -25.36
C VAL A 250 -2.79 -26.43 -25.44
N ARG A 251 -2.04 -26.46 -24.33
CA ARG A 251 -0.77 -27.18 -24.26
C ARG A 251 -0.96 -28.69 -24.47
N MET A 252 -1.95 -29.30 -23.82
CA MET A 252 -2.22 -30.74 -23.97
C MET A 252 -2.62 -31.07 -25.41
N VAL A 253 -3.51 -30.29 -26.01
CA VAL A 253 -3.93 -30.46 -27.41
C VAL A 253 -2.73 -30.34 -28.35
N PHE A 254 -1.89 -29.31 -28.19
CA PHE A 254 -0.71 -29.12 -29.02
C PHE A 254 0.28 -30.29 -28.91
N ILE A 255 0.56 -30.76 -27.69
CA ILE A 255 1.45 -31.91 -27.47
C ILE A 255 0.86 -33.17 -28.11
N THR A 256 -0.44 -33.43 -27.93
CA THR A 256 -1.11 -34.59 -28.53
C THR A 256 -1.02 -34.53 -30.06
N VAL A 257 -1.29 -33.38 -30.67
CA VAL A 257 -1.17 -33.19 -32.13
C VAL A 257 0.27 -33.39 -32.61
N ALA A 258 1.26 -32.83 -31.90
CA ALA A 258 2.67 -33.01 -32.25
C ALA A 258 3.11 -34.49 -32.12
N CYS A 259 2.71 -35.18 -31.06
CA CYS A 259 2.97 -36.61 -30.87
C CYS A 259 2.34 -37.45 -31.98
N ILE A 260 1.10 -37.17 -32.37
CA ILE A 260 0.43 -37.86 -33.50
C ILE A 260 1.19 -37.57 -34.80
N PHE A 261 1.54 -36.32 -35.07
CA PHE A 261 2.28 -35.92 -36.27
C PHE A 261 3.64 -36.63 -36.38
N PHE A 262 4.44 -36.62 -35.32
CA PHE A 262 5.71 -37.34 -35.29
C PHE A 262 5.51 -38.86 -35.38
N GLY A 263 4.49 -39.40 -34.70
CA GLY A 263 4.12 -40.81 -34.80
C GLY A 263 3.78 -41.25 -36.22
N VAL A 264 3.06 -40.41 -36.98
CA VAL A 264 2.73 -40.65 -38.40
C VAL A 264 3.96 -40.49 -39.29
N LEU A 265 4.78 -39.44 -39.11
CA LEU A 265 5.98 -39.20 -39.94
C LEU A 265 7.04 -40.30 -39.84
N PHE A 266 7.20 -40.87 -38.65
CA PHE A 266 8.14 -41.95 -38.37
C PHE A 266 7.49 -43.32 -38.32
N TRP A 267 6.23 -43.43 -38.77
CA TRP A 267 5.51 -44.70 -38.79
C TRP A 267 6.28 -45.74 -39.59
N GLN A 268 6.62 -46.86 -38.93
CA GLN A 268 7.33 -48.00 -39.52
C GLN A 268 8.70 -47.70 -40.16
N LYS A 269 9.34 -46.57 -39.85
CA LYS A 269 10.70 -46.26 -40.33
C LYS A 269 11.83 -46.89 -39.50
N GLY A 270 11.53 -47.47 -38.34
CA GLY A 270 12.50 -48.18 -37.51
C GLY A 270 12.74 -49.60 -37.99
N ASN A 271 13.87 -49.87 -38.65
CA ASN A 271 14.27 -51.21 -39.05
C ASN A 271 15.18 -51.81 -37.96
N ILE A 272 14.60 -52.63 -37.07
CA ILE A 272 15.32 -53.27 -35.94
C ILE A 272 16.38 -54.27 -36.41
N ASN A 273 16.34 -54.68 -37.68
CA ASN A 273 17.23 -55.71 -38.24
C ASN A 273 18.64 -55.21 -38.62
N HIS A 274 18.98 -53.95 -38.41
CA HIS A 274 20.32 -53.37 -38.66
C HIS A 274 21.06 -52.93 -37.37
N MET A 275 20.57 -53.34 -36.19
CA MET A 275 21.17 -53.00 -34.88
C MET A 275 21.99 -54.15 -34.25
N TYR A 276 22.53 -55.07 -35.05
CA TYR A 276 23.51 -56.08 -34.62
C TYR A 276 24.71 -56.08 -35.55
#